data_AF-A0A925F9E1-F1
#
_entry.id   AF-A0A925F9E1-F1
#
_cell.length_a   1.000
_cell.length_b   1.000
_cell.length_c   1.000
_cell.angle_alpha   90.00
_cell.angle_beta   90.00
_cell.angle_gamma   90.00
#
_symmetry.space_group_name_H-M   'P 1'
#
loop_
_entity.id
_entity.type
_entity.pdbx_description
1 polymer ?
#
loop_
_entity_poly.entity_id
_entity_poly.type
_entity_poly.pdbx_seq_one_letter_code
_entity_poly.pdbx_strand_id
1 'polypeptide(L)' 'MNCKCARLFSYSNENKKPAYIHTKKGGADGKIWLLPNLKIAYRHGFSSSGAKEIEEIALKNIDFLIKKWNDYFRK' A
#
# COMPACT_ATOMS: atom_id res chain seq x y z
N MET A 1 22.98 15.45 17.85
CA MET A 1 22.86 14.31 16.92
C MET A 1 21.42 13.82 16.92
N ASN A 2 20.61 14.23 15.93
CA ASN A 2 19.20 13.81 15.82
C ASN A 2 19.12 12.54 14.97
N CYS A 3 19.18 11.37 15.61
CA CYS A 3 18.89 10.10 14.96
C CYS A 3 17.39 9.99 14.70
N LYS A 4 16.95 10.18 13.44
CA LYS A 4 15.59 9.85 13.00
C LYS A 4 15.46 8.33 12.86
N CYS A 5 15.25 7.64 13.97
CA CYS A 5 14.88 6.23 13.97
C CYS A 5 13.39 6.10 13.66
N ALA A 6 13.02 5.93 12.39
CA ALA A 6 11.65 5.57 12.03
C ALA A 6 11.42 4.10 12.38
N ARG A 7 10.58 3.84 13.39
CA ARG A 7 10.17 2.50 13.81
C ARG A 7 8.85 2.13 13.14
N LEU A 8 8.84 1.03 12.40
CA LEU A 8 7.67 0.49 11.71
C LEU A 8 7.16 -0.71 12.54
N PHE A 9 5.88 -0.70 12.93
CA PHE A 9 5.24 -1.79 13.66
C PHE A 9 4.03 -2.29 12.87
N SER A 10 3.79 -3.60 12.91
CA SER A 10 2.58 -4.25 12.39
C SER A 10 1.91 -5.01 13.53
N TYR A 11 0.60 -4.83 13.71
CA TYR A 11 -0.17 -5.50 14.77
C TYR A 11 -0.67 -6.84 14.28
N SER A 12 -0.25 -7.92 14.95
CA SER A 12 -0.72 -9.30 14.76
C SER A 12 -2.22 -9.46 15.07
N ASN A 13 -3.09 -8.96 14.20
CA ASN A 13 -4.50 -9.37 14.10
C ASN A 13 -5.03 -9.19 12.66
N GLU A 14 -4.13 -9.22 11.67
CA GLU A 14 -4.38 -8.86 10.26
C GLU A 14 -4.99 -9.97 9.39
N ASN A 15 -5.29 -11.15 9.95
CA ASN A 15 -5.88 -12.28 9.21
C ASN A 15 -7.28 -12.01 8.62
N LYS A 16 -7.93 -10.89 8.95
CA LYS A 16 -9.25 -10.49 8.41
C LYS A 16 -9.25 -9.16 7.65
N LYS A 17 -8.10 -8.51 7.46
CA LYS A 17 -8.06 -7.24 6.73
C LYS A 17 -7.93 -7.50 5.23
N PRO A 18 -8.69 -6.78 4.38
CA PRO A 18 -8.53 -6.89 2.94
C PRO A 18 -7.11 -6.50 2.53
N ALA A 19 -6.59 -7.11 1.47
CA ALA A 19 -5.24 -6.83 0.97
C ALA A 19 -5.06 -5.33 0.68
N TYR A 20 -3.97 -4.74 1.15
CA TYR A 20 -3.65 -3.32 0.94
C TYR A 20 -2.17 -3.11 0.71
N ILE A 21 -1.79 -2.05 0.01
CA ILE A 21 -0.39 -1.66 -0.20
C ILE A 21 -0.16 -0.23 0.27
N HIS A 22 1.02 0.00 0.84
CA HIS A 22 1.52 1.34 1.12
C HIS A 22 2.44 1.78 -0.02
N THR A 23 2.16 2.94 -0.60
CA THR A 23 2.99 3.54 -1.64
C THR A 23 3.76 4.70 -1.05
N LYS A 24 5.07 4.78 -1.32
CA LYS A 24 5.92 5.92 -0.91
C LYS A 24 6.79 6.35 -2.08
N LYS A 25 6.77 7.65 -2.41
CA LYS A 25 7.60 8.22 -3.49
C LYS A 25 8.01 9.66 -3.14
N GLY A 26 9.31 9.93 -3.01
CA GLY A 26 9.83 11.30 -2.89
C GLY A 26 9.25 12.15 -1.75
N GLY A 27 8.90 11.55 -0.61
CA GLY A 27 8.24 12.23 0.51
C GLY A 27 6.71 12.19 0.47
N ALA A 28 6.12 11.68 -0.62
CA ALA A 28 4.70 11.34 -0.68
C ALA A 28 4.44 9.94 -0.10
N ASP A 29 3.33 9.79 0.59
CA ASP A 29 2.84 8.56 1.17
C ASP A 29 1.38 8.29 0.79
N GLY A 30 1.05 7.02 0.58
CA GLY A 30 -0.26 6.62 0.12
C GLY A 30 -0.60 5.24 0.62
N LYS A 31 -1.89 4.97 0.71
CA LYS A 31 -2.42 3.65 1.03
C LYS A 31 -3.51 3.31 0.04
N ILE A 32 -3.42 2.12 -0.54
CA ILE A 32 -4.35 1.62 -1.55
C ILE A 32 -4.86 0.26 -1.07
N TRP A 33 -6.17 0.12 -0.96
CA TRP A 33 -6.83 -1.16 -0.79
C TRP A 33 -6.87 -1.87 -2.13
N LEU A 34 -6.49 -3.15 -2.17
CA LEU A 34 -6.56 -4.01 -3.35
C LEU A 34 -7.84 -4.84 -3.37
N LEU A 35 -8.35 -5.20 -2.19
CA LEU A 35 -9.58 -5.97 -2.03
C LEU A 35 -10.61 -5.19 -1.19
N PRO A 36 -11.92 -5.39 -1.43
CA PRO A 36 -12.53 -6.12 -2.56
C PRO A 36 -12.42 -5.38 -3.90
N ASN A 37 -12.16 -4.07 -3.88
CA ASN A 37 -11.93 -3.23 -5.06
C ASN A 37 -10.73 -2.34 -4.81
N LEU A 38 -10.05 -1.97 -5.90
CA LEU A 38 -8.93 -1.04 -5.82
C LEU A 38 -9.43 0.34 -5.36
N LYS A 39 -9.03 0.78 -4.16
CA LYS A 39 -9.46 2.06 -3.58
C LYS A 39 -8.33 2.75 -2.83
N ILE A 40 -8.03 3.99 -3.22
CA ILE A 40 -7.09 4.84 -2.49
C ILE A 40 -7.72 5.22 -1.14
N ALA A 41 -7.11 4.78 -0.04
CA ALA A 41 -7.55 5.12 1.32
C ALA A 41 -7.14 6.55 1.68
N TYR A 42 -5.90 6.90 1.36
CA TYR A 42 -5.37 8.25 1.48
C TYR A 42 -4.15 8.38 0.58
N ARG A 43 -3.88 9.62 0.19
CA ARG A 43 -2.70 10.03 -0.55
C ARG A 43 -2.26 11.37 0.02
N HIS A 44 -1.00 11.45 0.42
CA HIS A 44 -0.41 12.62 1.03
C HIS A 44 0.89 12.93 0.29
N GLY A 45 1.05 14.16 -0.17
CA GLY A 45 2.18 14.57 -1.03
C GLY A 45 2.13 14.06 -2.48
N PHE A 46 1.16 13.23 -2.87
CA PHE A 46 0.97 12.83 -4.27
C PHE A 46 0.16 13.86 -5.04
N SER A 47 0.71 14.36 -6.16
CA SER A 47 -0.07 15.11 -7.17
C SER A 47 -1.15 14.22 -7.79
N SER A 48 -2.27 14.81 -8.21
CA SER A 48 -3.41 14.10 -8.80
C SER A 48 -3.01 13.13 -9.93
N SER A 49 -2.08 13.54 -10.80
CA SER A 49 -1.56 12.72 -11.90
C SER A 49 -0.71 11.55 -11.43
N GLY A 50 0.15 11.77 -10.42
CA GLY A 50 0.99 10.71 -9.85
C GLY A 50 0.18 9.65 -9.11
N ALA A 51 -0.89 10.06 -8.43
CA ALA A 51 -1.82 9.12 -7.80
C ALA A 51 -2.52 8.25 -8.85
N LYS A 52 -2.93 8.84 -9.98
CA LYS A 52 -3.58 8.12 -11.09
C LYS A 52 -2.62 7.12 -11.74
N GLU A 53 -1.38 7.51 -12.01
CA GLU A 53 -0.35 6.62 -12.56
C GLU A 53 -0.10 5.40 -11.64
N ILE A 54 -0.01 5.64 -10.33
CA ILE A 54 0.13 4.56 -9.35
C ILE A 54 -1.11 3.66 -9.32
N GLU A 55 -2.29 4.24 -9.41
CA GLU A 55 -3.55 3.51 -9.48
C GLU A 55 -3.60 2.59 -10.71
N GLU A 56 -3.21 3.10 -11.89
CA GLU A 56 -3.15 2.33 -13.13
C GLU A 56 -2.12 1.20 -13.07
N ILE A 57 -0.93 1.46 -12.51
CA ILE A 57 0.09 0.43 -12.30
C ILE A 57 -0.41 -0.64 -11.32
N ALA A 58 -1.06 -0.23 -10.22
CA ALA A 58 -1.60 -1.14 -9.23
C ALA A 58 -2.74 -1.99 -9.81
N LEU A 59 -3.62 -1.40 -10.63
CA LEU A 59 -4.69 -2.11 -11.35
C LEU A 59 -4.12 -3.13 -12.32
N LYS A 60 -3.12 -2.75 -13.12
CA LYS A 60 -2.49 -3.64 -14.10
C LYS A 60 -1.82 -4.85 -13.44
N ASN A 61 -1.35 -4.69 -12.20
CA ASN A 61 -0.64 -5.75 -11.46
C ASN A 61 -1.45 -6.31 -10.28
N ILE A 62 -2.78 -6.07 -10.25
CA ILE A 62 -3.59 -6.34 -9.05
C ILE A 62 -3.58 -7.82 -8.67
N ASP A 63 -3.66 -8.73 -9.64
CA ASP A 63 -3.61 -10.18 -9.43
C ASP A 63 -2.27 -10.61 -8.80
N PHE A 64 -1.16 -10.09 -9.34
CA PHE A 64 0.18 -10.36 -8.82
C PHE A 64 0.35 -9.85 -7.40
N LEU A 65 -0.13 -8.64 -7.11
CA LEU A 65 -0.07 -8.03 -5.78
C LEU A 65 -0.92 -8.79 -4.77
N ILE A 66 -2.13 -9.21 -5.14
CA ILE A 66 -2.99 -10.05 -4.30
C ILE A 66 -2.33 -11.41 -4.06
N LYS A 67 -1.74 -12.03 -5.09
CA LYS A 67 -1.03 -13.31 -4.95
C LYS A 67 0.15 -13.20 -3.99
N LYS A 68 0.97 -12.15 -4.15
CA LYS A 68 2.11 -11.88 -3.25
C LYS A 68 1.67 -11.52 -1.83
N TRP A 69 0.56 -10.80 -1.68
CA TRP A 69 -0.04 -10.52 -0.38
C TRP A 69 -0.46 -11.83 0.30
N ASN A 70 -1.25 -12.65 -0.38
CA ASN A 70 -1.66 -13.95 0.16
C ASN A 70 -0.46 -14.83 0.51
N ASP A 71 0.58 -14.89 -0.34
CA ASP A 71 1.80 -15.65 -0.07
C ASP A 71 2.53 -15.16 1.20
N TYR A 72 2.60 -13.84 1.42
CA TYR A 72 3.21 -13.26 2.61
C TYR A 72 2.43 -13.56 3.90
N PHE A 73 1.10 -13.50 3.85
CA PHE A 73 0.23 -13.70 5.02
C PHE A 73 -0.17 -15.15 5.27
N ARG A 74 0.06 -16.08 4.33
CA ARG A 74 -0.24 -17.51 4.50
C ARG A 74 0.84 -18.27 5.30
N LYS A 75 1.51 -17.59 6.23
CA LYS A 75 2.60 -18.14 7.05
C LYS A 75 2.25 -18.15 8.53
#